data_AF-A4X893-F1
#
_entry.id   AF-A4X893-F1
#
_cell.length_a   1.000
_cell.length_b   1.000
_cell.length_c   1.000
_cell.angle_alpha   90.00
_cell.angle_beta   90.00
_cell.angle_gamma   90.00
#
_symmetry.space_group_name_H-M   'P 1'
#
loop_
_entity.id
_entity.type
_entity.pdbx_description
1 polymer ?
#
loop_
_entity_poly.entity_id
_entity_poly.type
_entity_poly.pdbx_seq_one_letter_code
_entity_poly.pdbx_strand_id
1 'polypeptide(L)'
;MVALVAAHPWVAEARLTPGGAITVRPEPAATLAGPEPGPLLREHLDHWSEVYDWVYQEAVGRHSDDLDLSGWRASDTGQPLPIEHMREWLACTVGLVLAQRPRRVLEIGCGTGLLAHRLHPHLHGYVGTDVAQTAVQRLGDADLPRTAFVQAAAHETGTARVRAAMDGALGRAVAPDCVLLNSVTQCFPGLGYLAEVLRQALAVVADGGTVIVGDIRHSDLLTAHFTWLEQARDPGLGGTDLRNRVRAAIVADEELSFSPRAVAAVLAAGDRPVRVSLHARTMEQDTELTRYRYDLVLHVGAGSSKVSAPVRTIPWSEQLGAALAGTLRAASADEPIVVSGIPNALLNDVPTAVTPHALRHAVRELDAAVLLDPEDPRLLAVAAPAAGGLLTVEDLVGSGSQIGPEAHEPLAGFVRRRLPEVLRDHLRRQAPGTRPPRIVVADDSDDRGTR
;
A
#
# COMPACT_ATOMS: atom_id res chain seq x y z
N MET A 1 24.47 0.01 34.56
CA MET A 1 23.35 -0.44 33.69
C MET A 1 22.75 0.71 32.89
N VAL A 2 22.12 1.73 33.49
CA VAL A 2 21.54 2.87 32.75
C VAL A 2 22.55 3.55 31.82
N ALA A 3 23.75 3.88 32.34
CA ALA A 3 24.81 4.48 31.52
C ALA A 3 25.27 3.58 30.36
N LEU A 4 25.26 2.26 30.53
CA LEU A 4 25.60 1.32 29.46
C LEU A 4 24.50 1.27 28.40
N VAL A 5 23.23 1.32 28.81
CA VAL A 5 22.09 1.42 27.87
C VAL A 5 22.14 2.73 27.10
N ALA A 6 22.38 3.85 27.78
CA ALA A 6 22.49 5.18 27.18
C ALA A 6 23.69 5.33 26.23
N ALA A 7 24.72 4.48 26.37
CA ALA A 7 25.86 4.47 25.47
C ALA A 7 25.59 3.75 24.14
N HIS A 8 24.45 3.06 24.00
CA HIS A 8 24.10 2.40 22.75
C HIS A 8 23.70 3.44 21.69
N PRO A 9 24.22 3.38 20.45
CA PRO A 9 23.97 4.38 19.41
C PRO A 9 22.50 4.48 18.95
N TRP A 10 21.65 3.55 19.37
CA TRP A 10 20.21 3.55 19.03
C TRP A 10 19.34 4.11 20.16
N VAL A 11 19.94 4.68 21.20
CA VAL A 11 19.25 5.23 22.37
C VAL A 11 19.58 6.71 22.50
N ALA A 12 18.58 7.56 22.30
CA ALA A 12 18.69 8.98 22.59
C ALA A 12 18.70 9.24 24.10
N GLU A 13 17.83 8.53 24.84
CA GLU A 13 17.68 8.71 26.29
C GLU A 13 17.40 7.39 27.00
N ALA A 14 17.95 7.25 28.21
CA ALA A 14 17.64 6.13 29.11
C ALA A 14 17.44 6.64 30.54
N ARG A 15 16.35 6.21 31.20
CA ARG A 15 16.00 6.63 32.56
C ARG A 15 15.60 5.41 33.41
N LEU A 16 16.04 5.37 34.66
CA LEU A 16 15.58 4.34 35.62
C LEU A 16 14.22 4.75 36.17
N THR A 17 13.24 3.85 36.11
CA THR A 17 11.94 4.06 36.74
C THR A 17 11.97 3.68 38.22
N PRO A 18 11.05 4.21 39.04
CA PRO A 18 10.92 3.81 40.45
C PRO A 18 10.72 2.30 40.65
N GLY A 19 10.16 1.61 39.66
CA GLY A 19 9.97 0.15 39.65
C GLY A 19 11.20 -0.67 39.23
N GLY A 20 12.37 -0.03 39.02
CA GLY A 20 13.62 -0.71 38.67
C GLY A 20 13.75 -1.13 37.21
N ALA A 21 12.83 -0.70 36.34
CA ALA A 21 12.96 -0.86 34.89
C ALA A 21 13.74 0.32 34.27
N ILE A 22 14.36 0.10 33.11
CA ILE A 22 14.96 1.18 32.33
C ILE A 22 14.00 1.53 31.20
N THR A 23 13.50 2.77 31.19
CA THR A 23 12.77 3.33 30.06
C THR A 23 13.76 3.94 29.07
N VAL A 24 13.59 3.67 27.78
CA VAL A 24 14.45 4.18 26.71
C VAL A 24 13.66 4.92 25.65
N ARG A 25 14.23 6.00 25.11
CA ARG A 25 13.75 6.66 23.90
C ARG A 25 14.69 6.30 22.74
N PRO A 26 14.20 5.78 21.61
CA PRO A 26 15.05 5.45 20.47
C PRO A 26 15.70 6.73 19.92
N GLU A 27 16.92 6.59 19.41
CA GLU A 27 17.58 7.65 18.64
C GLU A 27 16.80 7.92 17.34
N PRO A 28 16.34 9.16 17.06
CA PRO A 28 15.60 9.46 15.83
C PRO A 28 16.29 9.00 14.55
N ALA A 29 17.62 9.12 14.48
CA ALA A 29 18.39 8.63 13.34
C ALA A 29 18.35 7.09 13.17
N ALA A 30 18.03 6.34 14.24
CA ALA A 30 17.91 4.89 14.18
C ALA A 30 16.64 4.43 13.43
N THR A 31 15.59 5.26 13.42
CA THR A 31 14.29 4.97 12.80
C THR A 31 14.02 5.81 11.56
N LEU A 32 14.97 6.66 11.15
CA LEU A 32 14.79 7.60 10.06
C LEU A 32 14.70 6.87 8.70
N ALA A 33 13.71 7.24 7.89
CA ALA A 33 13.62 6.84 6.50
C ALA A 33 14.51 7.71 5.61
N GLY A 34 15.00 7.14 4.52
CA GLY A 34 15.85 7.83 3.57
C GLY A 34 16.56 6.86 2.62
N PRO A 35 17.45 7.37 1.75
CA PRO A 35 18.26 6.53 0.87
C PRO A 35 19.23 5.63 1.66
N GLU A 36 19.60 6.04 2.88
CA GLU A 36 20.30 5.20 3.85
C GLU A 36 19.42 5.08 5.10
N PRO A 37 18.53 4.07 5.17
CA PRO A 37 17.64 3.94 6.32
C PRO A 37 18.40 3.73 7.62
N GLY A 38 17.86 4.29 8.70
CA GLY A 38 18.37 4.09 10.04
C GLY A 38 18.42 2.61 10.43
N PRO A 39 19.35 2.21 11.32
CA PRO A 39 19.59 0.81 11.64
C PRO A 39 18.37 0.02 12.15
N LEU A 40 17.46 0.59 12.96
CA LEU A 40 16.25 -0.10 13.42
C LEU A 40 15.24 -0.25 12.29
N LEU A 41 15.10 0.76 11.44
CA LEU A 41 14.25 0.68 10.25
C LEU A 41 14.80 -0.38 9.27
N ARG A 42 16.13 -0.45 9.12
CA ARG A 42 16.79 -1.48 8.31
C ARG A 42 16.53 -2.87 8.86
N GLU A 43 16.66 -3.10 10.16
CA GLU A 43 16.30 -4.41 10.76
C GLU A 43 14.84 -4.80 10.47
N HIS A 44 13.91 -3.83 10.45
CA HIS A 44 12.52 -4.09 10.08
C HIS A 44 12.39 -4.52 8.61
N LEU A 45 13.11 -3.86 7.69
CA LEU A 45 13.11 -4.24 6.27
C LEU A 45 13.77 -5.59 6.03
N ASP A 46 14.89 -5.87 6.72
CA ASP A 46 15.61 -7.14 6.64
C ASP A 46 14.71 -8.30 7.10
N HIS A 47 13.92 -8.10 8.16
CA HIS A 47 12.93 -9.08 8.61
C HIS A 47 11.92 -9.45 7.51
N TRP A 48 11.34 -8.47 6.83
CA TRP A 48 10.43 -8.73 5.71
C TRP A 48 11.15 -9.40 4.53
N SER A 49 12.40 -9.02 4.24
CA SER A 49 13.20 -9.66 3.21
C SER A 49 13.42 -11.15 3.50
N GLU A 50 13.73 -11.52 4.74
CA GLU A 50 13.90 -12.91 5.15
C GLU A 50 12.60 -13.71 5.04
N VAL A 51 11.48 -13.12 5.50
CA VAL A 51 10.15 -13.75 5.42
C VAL A 51 9.80 -14.07 3.97
N TYR A 52 9.92 -13.10 3.06
CA TYR A 52 9.54 -13.33 1.66
C TYR A 52 10.51 -14.23 0.91
N ASP A 53 11.82 -14.12 1.16
CA ASP A 53 12.78 -15.03 0.54
C ASP A 53 12.51 -16.49 0.93
N TRP A 54 12.17 -16.73 2.21
CA TRP A 54 11.74 -18.05 2.67
C TRP A 54 10.41 -18.49 2.05
N VAL A 55 9.38 -17.63 2.05
CA VAL A 55 8.06 -17.94 1.44
C VAL A 55 8.22 -18.32 -0.04
N TYR A 56 9.04 -17.59 -0.79
CA TYR A 56 9.30 -17.90 -2.19
C TYR A 56 10.12 -19.17 -2.35
N GLN A 57 11.12 -19.43 -1.50
CA GLN A 57 11.88 -20.68 -1.52
C GLN A 57 11.00 -21.91 -1.33
N GLU A 58 10.09 -21.87 -0.35
CA GLU A 58 9.18 -23.00 -0.09
C GLU A 58 8.20 -23.24 -1.24
N ALA A 59 7.84 -22.19 -1.98
CA ALA A 59 6.93 -22.24 -3.13
C ALA A 59 5.57 -22.90 -2.83
N VAL A 60 5.13 -22.83 -1.56
CA VAL A 60 3.86 -23.40 -1.10
C VAL A 60 2.71 -22.53 -1.62
N GLY A 61 1.97 -23.05 -2.60
CA GLY A 61 0.93 -22.32 -3.33
C GLY A 61 1.31 -21.99 -4.78
N ARG A 62 2.49 -22.42 -5.23
CA ARG A 62 2.85 -22.35 -6.64
C ARG A 62 1.99 -23.31 -7.49
N HIS A 63 1.29 -22.76 -8.46
CA HIS A 63 0.46 -23.53 -9.40
C HIS A 63 1.18 -23.75 -10.74
N SER A 64 1.86 -22.72 -11.24
CA SER A 64 2.65 -22.73 -12.46
C SER A 64 3.75 -21.68 -12.37
N ASP A 65 4.63 -21.61 -13.37
CA ASP A 65 5.71 -20.61 -13.42
C ASP A 65 5.17 -19.17 -13.45
N ASP A 66 4.01 -18.97 -14.06
CA ASP A 66 3.34 -17.68 -14.21
C ASP A 66 2.21 -17.45 -13.18
N LEU A 67 1.98 -18.38 -12.25
CA LEU A 67 0.96 -18.29 -11.22
C LEU A 67 1.48 -18.88 -9.91
N ASP A 68 2.45 -18.19 -9.32
CA ASP A 68 2.96 -18.51 -7.99
C ASP A 68 2.23 -17.67 -6.93
N LEU A 69 1.27 -18.31 -6.25
CA LEU A 69 0.45 -17.69 -5.20
C LEU A 69 1.04 -17.93 -3.81
N SER A 70 2.33 -18.24 -3.71
CA SER A 70 3.01 -18.39 -2.42
C SER A 70 2.87 -17.12 -1.58
N GLY A 71 2.47 -17.29 -0.32
CA GLY A 71 2.22 -16.19 0.62
C GLY A 71 0.80 -15.64 0.61
N TRP A 72 -0.05 -15.99 -0.35
CA TRP A 72 -1.43 -15.50 -0.41
C TRP A 72 -2.38 -16.32 0.47
N ARG A 73 -2.72 -15.78 1.63
CA ARG A 73 -3.60 -16.42 2.63
C ARG A 73 -4.67 -15.45 3.11
N ALA A 74 -5.85 -15.97 3.42
CA ALA A 74 -6.91 -15.20 4.03
C ALA A 74 -6.59 -14.91 5.50
N SER A 75 -6.73 -13.66 5.94
CA SER A 75 -6.35 -13.22 7.30
C SER A 75 -7.22 -13.83 8.39
N ASP A 76 -8.45 -14.22 8.09
CA ASP A 76 -9.41 -14.79 9.04
C ASP A 76 -9.09 -16.25 9.40
N THR A 77 -8.78 -17.06 8.38
CA THR A 77 -8.63 -18.52 8.46
C THR A 77 -7.19 -19.02 8.33
N GLY A 78 -6.28 -18.19 7.81
CA GLY A 78 -4.90 -18.55 7.46
C GLY A 78 -4.78 -19.51 6.27
N GLN A 79 -5.90 -19.85 5.62
CA GLN A 79 -5.93 -20.76 4.47
C GLN A 79 -5.53 -20.02 3.19
N PRO A 80 -5.01 -20.74 2.17
CA PRO A 80 -4.77 -20.16 0.86
C PRO A 80 -6.06 -19.54 0.27
N LEU A 81 -5.92 -18.40 -0.40
CA LEU A 81 -7.04 -17.77 -1.10
C LEU A 81 -7.47 -18.62 -2.32
N PRO A 82 -8.77 -18.63 -2.68
CA PRO A 82 -9.24 -19.37 -3.86
C PRO A 82 -8.53 -18.91 -5.14
N ILE A 83 -8.08 -19.86 -5.96
CA ILE A 83 -7.31 -19.58 -7.19
C ILE A 83 -8.08 -18.66 -8.15
N GLU A 84 -9.37 -18.93 -8.36
CA GLU A 84 -10.19 -18.11 -9.28
C GLU A 84 -10.33 -16.67 -8.78
N HIS A 85 -10.38 -16.47 -7.45
CA HIS A 85 -10.36 -15.14 -6.86
C HIS A 85 -9.05 -14.42 -7.14
N MET A 86 -7.92 -15.10 -6.95
CA MET A 86 -6.60 -14.53 -7.21
C MET A 86 -6.37 -14.24 -8.69
N ARG A 87 -6.96 -15.04 -9.60
CA ARG A 87 -6.97 -14.74 -11.03
C ARG A 87 -7.78 -13.48 -11.33
N GLU A 88 -8.93 -13.29 -10.70
CA GLU A 88 -9.70 -12.06 -10.86
C GLU A 88 -8.96 -10.83 -10.29
N TRP A 89 -8.36 -10.96 -9.10
CA TRP A 89 -7.50 -9.93 -8.50
C TRP A 89 -6.40 -9.49 -9.47
N LEU A 90 -5.76 -10.47 -10.11
CA LEU A 90 -4.70 -10.27 -11.07
C LEU A 90 -5.20 -9.61 -12.36
N ALA A 91 -6.34 -10.08 -12.89
CA ALA A 91 -6.97 -9.49 -14.06
C ALA A 91 -7.40 -8.04 -13.82
N CYS A 92 -7.95 -7.71 -12.65
CA CYS A 92 -8.30 -6.35 -12.27
C CYS A 92 -7.06 -5.44 -12.24
N THR A 93 -5.99 -5.92 -11.61
CA THR A 93 -4.73 -5.16 -11.45
C THR A 93 -4.05 -4.93 -12.81
N VAL A 94 -3.94 -5.97 -13.64
CA VAL A 94 -3.42 -5.86 -15.01
C VAL A 94 -4.29 -4.92 -15.85
N GLY A 95 -5.61 -5.01 -15.73
CA GLY A 95 -6.56 -4.11 -16.40
C GLY A 95 -6.36 -2.65 -16.01
N LEU A 96 -6.19 -2.35 -14.71
CA LEU A 96 -5.92 -1.01 -14.21
C LEU A 96 -4.62 -0.43 -14.82
N VAL A 97 -3.56 -1.23 -14.86
CA VAL A 97 -2.26 -0.83 -15.43
C VAL A 97 -2.39 -0.59 -16.94
N LEU A 98 -2.96 -1.53 -17.69
CA LEU A 98 -3.09 -1.41 -19.15
C LEU A 98 -4.06 -0.30 -19.58
N ALA A 99 -5.04 0.06 -18.74
CA ALA A 99 -5.91 1.22 -18.97
C ALA A 99 -5.13 2.54 -19.02
N GLN A 100 -3.97 2.62 -18.34
CA GLN A 100 -3.07 3.79 -18.41
C GLN A 100 -2.22 3.81 -19.68
N ARG A 101 -2.32 2.78 -20.53
CA ARG A 101 -1.57 2.61 -21.78
C ARG A 101 -0.05 2.76 -21.63
N PRO A 102 0.58 2.15 -20.61
CA PRO A 102 2.03 2.23 -20.43
C PRO A 102 2.75 1.54 -21.58
N ARG A 103 3.98 1.98 -21.85
CA ARG A 103 4.90 1.29 -22.77
C ARG A 103 6.10 0.72 -22.04
N ARG A 104 6.50 1.33 -20.92
CA ARG A 104 7.72 1.02 -20.17
C ARG A 104 7.42 1.06 -18.68
N VAL A 105 7.43 -0.11 -18.06
CA VAL A 105 7.05 -0.27 -16.65
C VAL A 105 8.30 -0.51 -15.80
N LEU A 106 8.36 0.16 -14.64
CA LEU A 106 9.18 -0.22 -13.50
C LEU A 106 8.26 -0.73 -12.38
N GLU A 107 8.32 -2.00 -12.05
CA GLU A 107 7.63 -2.59 -10.91
C GLU A 107 8.58 -2.69 -9.70
N ILE A 108 8.13 -2.16 -8.56
CA ILE A 108 8.82 -2.23 -7.27
C ILE A 108 8.11 -3.27 -6.40
N GLY A 109 8.86 -4.30 -5.98
CA GLY A 109 8.31 -5.48 -5.32
C GLY A 109 7.68 -6.44 -6.32
N CYS A 110 8.44 -6.87 -7.33
CA CYS A 110 7.90 -7.72 -8.40
C CYS A 110 7.55 -9.15 -7.96
N GLY A 111 8.04 -9.57 -6.78
CA GLY A 111 7.83 -10.89 -6.20
C GLY A 111 8.12 -11.98 -7.22
N THR A 112 7.23 -12.97 -7.26
CA THR A 112 7.28 -14.10 -8.20
C THR A 112 6.91 -13.75 -9.64
N GLY A 113 6.66 -12.47 -9.95
CA GLY A 113 6.39 -11.98 -11.30
C GLY A 113 4.95 -12.18 -11.79
N LEU A 114 3.98 -12.29 -10.87
CA LEU A 114 2.55 -12.41 -11.23
C LEU A 114 2.11 -11.34 -12.25
N LEU A 115 2.54 -10.09 -12.06
CA LEU A 115 2.27 -9.00 -13.00
C LEU A 115 3.20 -9.05 -14.21
N ALA A 116 4.50 -9.30 -14.00
CA ALA A 116 5.50 -9.37 -15.06
C ALA A 116 5.09 -10.31 -16.20
N HIS A 117 4.67 -11.54 -15.89
CA HIS A 117 4.22 -12.54 -16.87
C HIS A 117 3.03 -12.10 -17.73
N ARG A 118 2.22 -11.15 -17.26
CA ARG A 118 1.00 -10.69 -17.95
C ARG A 118 1.17 -9.34 -18.61
N LEU A 119 2.04 -8.48 -18.07
CA LEU A 119 2.28 -7.14 -18.58
C LEU A 119 3.33 -7.12 -19.69
N HIS A 120 4.44 -7.86 -19.55
CA HIS A 120 5.57 -7.78 -20.49
C HIS A 120 5.20 -7.97 -21.98
N PRO A 121 4.21 -8.80 -22.38
CA PRO A 121 3.87 -8.99 -23.80
C PRO A 121 3.28 -7.72 -24.44
N HIS A 122 2.67 -6.85 -23.64
CA HIS A 122 2.03 -5.61 -24.07
C HIS A 122 2.97 -4.39 -24.05
N LEU A 123 4.20 -4.57 -23.57
CA LEU A 123 5.12 -3.48 -23.26
C LEU A 123 6.36 -3.50 -24.16
N HIS A 124 6.93 -2.30 -24.35
CA HIS A 124 8.22 -2.11 -24.99
C HIS A 124 9.38 -2.46 -24.06
N GLY A 125 9.18 -2.39 -22.74
CA GLY A 125 10.16 -2.82 -21.75
C GLY A 125 9.57 -2.94 -20.36
N TYR A 126 10.15 -3.84 -19.55
CA TYR A 126 9.75 -4.09 -18.17
C TYR A 126 10.98 -4.20 -17.27
N VAL A 127 10.96 -3.54 -16.13
CA VAL A 127 11.95 -3.75 -15.07
C VAL A 127 11.23 -4.12 -13.79
N GLY A 128 11.62 -5.22 -13.16
CA GLY A 128 11.16 -5.60 -11.83
C GLY A 128 12.28 -5.48 -10.80
N THR A 129 12.00 -4.88 -9.64
CA THR A 129 12.91 -4.90 -8.49
C THR A 129 12.30 -5.68 -7.34
N ASP A 130 13.10 -6.49 -6.64
CA ASP A 130 12.66 -7.16 -5.42
C ASP A 130 13.82 -7.31 -4.41
N VAL A 131 13.50 -7.41 -3.13
CA VAL A 131 14.49 -7.69 -2.07
C VAL A 131 14.88 -9.17 -2.05
N ALA A 132 13.94 -10.06 -2.38
CA ALA A 132 14.14 -11.49 -2.36
C ALA A 132 14.98 -11.95 -3.55
N GLN A 133 16.21 -12.39 -3.25
CA GLN A 133 17.14 -12.86 -4.28
C GLN A 133 16.57 -14.06 -5.05
N THR A 134 15.85 -14.95 -4.36
CA THR A 134 15.22 -16.13 -4.97
C THR A 134 14.23 -15.73 -6.06
N ALA A 135 13.45 -14.67 -5.85
CA ALA A 135 12.47 -14.20 -6.80
C ALA A 135 13.12 -13.61 -8.05
N VAL A 136 14.13 -12.75 -7.86
CA VAL A 136 14.91 -12.13 -8.94
C VAL A 136 15.63 -13.18 -9.80
N GLN A 137 16.24 -14.19 -9.17
CA GLN A 137 16.91 -15.28 -9.89
C GLN A 137 15.94 -16.08 -10.75
N ARG A 138 14.80 -16.51 -10.17
CA ARG A 138 13.78 -17.27 -10.91
C ARG A 138 13.22 -16.50 -12.10
N LEU A 139 12.97 -15.20 -11.94
CA LEU A 139 12.48 -14.37 -13.04
C LEU A 139 13.56 -14.10 -14.10
N GLY A 140 14.83 -14.03 -13.69
CA GLY A 140 15.96 -14.00 -14.62
C GLY A 140 16.06 -15.28 -15.45
N ASP A 141 15.87 -16.44 -14.82
CA ASP A 141 15.90 -17.75 -15.48
C ASP A 141 14.70 -18.00 -16.41
N ALA A 142 13.58 -17.30 -16.19
CA ALA A 142 12.39 -17.38 -17.03
C ALA A 142 12.57 -16.75 -18.43
N ASP A 143 13.64 -15.97 -18.64
CA ASP A 143 14.03 -15.35 -19.93
C ASP A 143 12.88 -14.64 -20.66
N LEU A 144 12.09 -13.87 -19.90
CA LEU A 144 10.97 -13.12 -20.46
C LEU A 144 11.48 -12.03 -21.42
N PRO A 145 11.00 -11.95 -22.68
CA PRO A 145 11.48 -10.96 -23.63
C PRO A 145 11.27 -9.51 -23.15
N ARG A 146 12.31 -8.67 -23.35
CA ARG A 146 12.32 -7.22 -23.03
C ARG A 146 12.12 -6.93 -21.54
N THR A 147 12.58 -7.82 -20.67
CA THR A 147 12.54 -7.62 -19.23
C THR A 147 13.95 -7.54 -18.64
N ALA A 148 14.06 -6.93 -17.45
CA ALA A 148 15.20 -7.09 -16.57
C ALA A 148 14.70 -7.18 -15.12
N PHE A 149 15.32 -8.05 -14.33
CA PHE A 149 15.00 -8.21 -12.92
C PHE A 149 16.25 -7.96 -12.09
N VAL A 150 16.11 -7.22 -10.98
CA VAL A 150 17.24 -6.78 -10.19
C VAL A 150 16.95 -6.74 -8.70
N GLN A 151 17.90 -7.23 -7.91
CA GLN A 151 17.75 -7.20 -6.46
C GLN A 151 17.96 -5.78 -5.93
N ALA A 152 16.89 -5.19 -5.40
CA ALA A 152 16.83 -3.86 -4.82
C ALA A 152 15.56 -3.68 -3.95
N ALA A 153 15.70 -2.99 -2.83
CA ALA A 153 14.59 -2.54 -2.00
C ALA A 153 13.85 -1.35 -2.61
N ALA A 154 12.64 -1.07 -2.12
CA ALA A 154 11.81 0.01 -2.66
C ALA A 154 12.47 1.40 -2.61
N HIS A 155 13.26 1.69 -1.56
CA HIS A 155 14.01 2.94 -1.42
C HIS A 155 15.29 3.01 -2.27
N GLU A 156 15.58 1.98 -3.07
CA GLU A 156 16.78 1.89 -3.92
C GLU A 156 16.48 2.14 -5.41
N THR A 157 15.28 2.62 -5.74
CA THR A 157 14.83 2.95 -7.10
C THR A 157 15.81 3.90 -7.81
N GLY A 158 16.42 4.83 -7.05
CA GLY A 158 17.42 5.77 -7.54
C GLY A 158 18.87 5.26 -7.55
N THR A 159 19.15 3.96 -7.40
CA THR A 159 20.53 3.45 -7.38
C THR A 159 21.11 3.23 -8.79
N ALA A 160 22.45 3.12 -8.88
CA ALA A 160 23.13 2.84 -10.15
C ALA A 160 22.75 1.47 -10.72
N ARG A 161 22.49 0.49 -9.83
CA ARG A 161 22.07 -0.86 -10.20
C ARG A 161 20.69 -0.87 -10.88
N VAL A 162 19.70 -0.19 -10.29
CA VAL A 162 18.36 -0.08 -10.88
C VAL A 162 18.41 0.72 -12.19
N ARG A 163 19.19 1.80 -12.24
CA ARG A 163 19.43 2.54 -13.49
C ARG A 163 20.01 1.67 -14.61
N ALA A 164 20.99 0.82 -14.31
CA ALA A 164 21.58 -0.08 -15.30
C ALA A 164 20.56 -1.09 -15.84
N ALA A 165 19.67 -1.62 -14.98
CA ALA A 165 18.59 -2.50 -15.41
C ALA A 165 17.59 -1.77 -16.33
N MET A 166 17.22 -0.53 -16.00
CA MET A 166 16.39 0.32 -16.86
C MET A 166 17.05 0.60 -18.21
N ASP A 167 18.33 0.98 -18.23
CA ASP A 167 19.05 1.22 -19.49
C ASP A 167 19.07 -0.03 -20.38
N GLY A 168 19.18 -1.23 -19.79
CA GLY A 168 19.19 -2.50 -20.50
C GLY A 168 17.83 -2.91 -21.08
N ALA A 169 16.74 -2.75 -20.33
CA ALA A 169 15.40 -3.22 -20.74
C ALA A 169 14.51 -2.15 -21.37
N LEU A 170 14.64 -0.88 -20.96
CA LEU A 170 13.79 0.23 -21.40
C LEU A 170 14.44 1.06 -22.53
N GLY A 171 15.78 1.00 -22.60
CA GLY A 171 16.63 1.79 -23.48
C GLY A 171 17.46 2.81 -22.70
N ARG A 172 18.65 3.13 -23.21
CA ARG A 172 19.60 4.03 -22.54
C ARG A 172 19.01 5.42 -22.27
N ALA A 173 19.04 5.85 -21.01
CA ALA A 173 18.49 7.12 -20.52
C ALA A 173 16.99 7.29 -20.84
N VAL A 174 16.25 6.18 -20.94
CA VAL A 174 14.80 6.20 -21.13
C VAL A 174 14.12 5.93 -19.79
N ALA A 175 13.34 6.91 -19.34
CA ALA A 175 12.52 6.77 -18.14
C ALA A 175 11.34 5.80 -18.36
N PRO A 176 10.89 5.08 -17.31
CA PRO A 176 9.60 4.39 -17.35
C PRO A 176 8.46 5.42 -17.48
N ASP A 177 7.40 5.07 -18.21
CA ASP A 177 6.17 5.86 -18.26
C ASP A 177 5.11 5.36 -17.26
N CYS A 178 5.40 4.26 -16.57
CA CYS A 178 4.63 3.77 -15.45
C CYS A 178 5.55 3.19 -14.36
N VAL A 179 5.38 3.62 -13.12
CA VAL A 179 5.99 2.98 -11.94
C VAL A 179 4.89 2.30 -11.13
N LEU A 180 5.08 1.04 -10.78
CA LEU A 180 4.08 0.19 -10.15
C LEU A 180 4.55 -0.32 -8.80
N LEU A 181 3.73 -0.12 -7.77
CA LEU A 181 3.90 -0.64 -6.41
C LEU A 181 2.62 -1.37 -6.03
N ASN A 182 2.50 -2.64 -6.36
CA ASN A 182 1.27 -3.39 -6.12
C ASN A 182 1.46 -4.42 -5.02
N SER A 183 0.67 -4.32 -3.95
CA SER A 183 0.71 -5.26 -2.80
C SER A 183 2.07 -5.33 -2.09
N VAL A 184 2.82 -4.22 -2.09
CA VAL A 184 4.14 -4.13 -1.42
C VAL A 184 4.13 -3.17 -0.23
N THR A 185 3.21 -2.19 -0.22
CA THR A 185 3.23 -1.11 0.79
C THR A 185 2.91 -1.61 2.18
N GLN A 186 2.18 -2.72 2.33
CA GLN A 186 1.87 -3.34 3.62
C GLN A 186 3.13 -3.77 4.38
N CYS A 187 4.23 -4.06 3.66
CA CYS A 187 5.51 -4.45 4.23
C CYS A 187 6.36 -3.24 4.66
N PHE A 188 5.89 -2.01 4.44
CA PHE A 188 6.66 -0.81 4.75
C PHE A 188 6.58 -0.46 6.24
N PRO A 189 7.65 0.11 6.81
CA PRO A 189 7.70 0.43 8.25
C PRO A 189 6.74 1.56 8.66
N GLY A 190 6.35 2.43 7.73
CA GLY A 190 5.50 3.59 8.02
C GLY A 190 5.43 4.60 6.88
N LEU A 191 4.69 5.69 7.11
CA LEU A 191 4.44 6.78 6.16
C LEU A 191 5.74 7.50 5.76
N GLY A 192 6.70 7.66 6.67
CA GLY A 192 7.98 8.29 6.34
C GLY A 192 8.76 7.53 5.26
N TYR A 193 8.72 6.19 5.30
CA TYR A 193 9.34 5.36 4.27
C TYR A 193 8.53 5.33 2.98
N LEU A 194 7.19 5.24 3.08
CA LEU A 194 6.30 5.37 1.92
C LEU A 194 6.55 6.69 1.18
N ALA A 195 6.67 7.81 1.90
CA ALA A 195 6.95 9.12 1.32
C ALA A 195 8.28 9.14 0.56
N GLU A 196 9.34 8.54 1.10
CA GLU A 196 10.63 8.46 0.40
C GLU A 196 10.53 7.61 -0.88
N VAL A 197 9.84 6.47 -0.82
CA VAL A 197 9.61 5.61 -1.99
C VAL A 197 8.80 6.34 -3.06
N LEU A 198 7.71 7.03 -2.66
CA LEU A 198 6.89 7.82 -3.59
C LEU A 198 7.68 8.97 -4.20
N ARG A 199 8.52 9.66 -3.42
CA ARG A 199 9.41 10.72 -3.93
C ARG A 199 10.33 10.20 -5.02
N GLN A 200 10.90 9.01 -4.85
CA GLN A 200 11.75 8.38 -5.88
C GLN A 200 10.94 7.91 -7.10
N ALA A 201 9.78 7.28 -6.88
CA ALA A 201 8.89 6.83 -7.95
C ALA A 201 8.40 8.00 -8.82
N LEU A 202 8.00 9.10 -8.17
CA LEU A 202 7.70 10.36 -8.84
C LEU A 202 8.93 10.82 -9.61
N ALA A 203 10.10 10.97 -8.98
CA ALA A 203 11.30 11.47 -9.64
C ALA A 203 11.73 10.67 -10.89
N VAL A 204 11.53 9.35 -10.92
CA VAL A 204 11.96 8.49 -12.04
C VAL A 204 10.93 8.39 -13.17
N VAL A 205 9.63 8.53 -12.88
CA VAL A 205 8.60 8.40 -13.93
C VAL A 205 8.69 9.56 -14.93
N ALA A 206 8.52 9.25 -16.21
CA ALA A 206 8.46 10.22 -17.30
C ALA A 206 7.35 11.26 -17.07
N ASP A 207 7.54 12.48 -17.61
CA ASP A 207 6.47 13.47 -17.67
C ASP A 207 5.30 12.95 -18.52
N GLY A 208 4.07 13.08 -18.01
CA GLY A 208 2.87 12.47 -18.59
C GLY A 208 2.68 10.98 -18.24
N GLY A 209 3.56 10.38 -17.45
CA GLY A 209 3.45 9.00 -16.97
C GLY A 209 2.60 8.86 -15.70
N THR A 210 2.54 7.62 -15.20
CA THR A 210 1.77 7.27 -14.00
C THR A 210 2.59 6.59 -12.92
N VAL A 211 2.25 6.82 -11.65
CA VAL A 211 2.68 5.97 -10.53
C VAL A 211 1.44 5.29 -9.97
N ILE A 212 1.41 3.97 -9.98
CA ILE A 212 0.29 3.15 -9.51
C ILE A 212 0.71 2.52 -8.20
N VAL A 213 -0.02 2.80 -7.13
CA VAL A 213 0.13 2.13 -5.82
C VAL A 213 -1.12 1.29 -5.62
N GLY A 214 -0.99 -0.01 -5.85
CA GLY A 214 -2.09 -0.94 -5.87
C GLY A 214 -2.21 -1.76 -4.59
N ASP A 215 -3.42 -2.24 -4.34
CA ASP A 215 -3.76 -3.19 -3.28
C ASP A 215 -3.45 -2.64 -1.87
N ILE A 216 -3.71 -1.34 -1.65
CA ILE A 216 -3.44 -0.61 -0.41
C ILE A 216 -4.50 -0.96 0.64
N ARG A 217 -4.08 -1.31 1.86
CA ARG A 217 -4.98 -1.44 3.02
C ARG A 217 -5.49 -0.06 3.48
N HIS A 218 -6.81 0.12 3.51
CA HIS A 218 -7.44 1.41 3.80
C HIS A 218 -7.56 1.66 5.32
N SER A 219 -6.79 2.60 5.88
CA SER A 219 -6.75 2.84 7.33
C SER A 219 -8.06 3.39 7.92
N ASP A 220 -8.85 4.16 7.15
CA ASP A 220 -10.17 4.61 7.63
C ASP A 220 -11.13 3.44 7.89
N LEU A 221 -10.89 2.28 7.25
CA LEU A 221 -11.67 1.07 7.45
C LEU A 221 -10.98 0.09 8.41
N LEU A 222 -9.88 0.47 9.07
CA LEU A 222 -9.09 -0.43 9.92
C LEU A 222 -9.92 -1.08 11.02
N THR A 223 -10.70 -0.28 11.76
CA THR A 223 -11.58 -0.81 12.82
C THR A 223 -12.64 -1.74 12.24
N ALA A 224 -13.19 -1.43 11.07
CA ALA A 224 -14.20 -2.26 10.40
C ALA A 224 -13.59 -3.58 9.91
N HIS A 225 -12.39 -3.55 9.32
CA HIS A 225 -11.64 -4.73 8.87
C HIS A 225 -11.37 -5.69 10.04
N PHE A 226 -10.77 -5.19 11.12
CA PHE A 226 -10.49 -6.04 12.29
C PHE A 226 -11.76 -6.51 13.00
N THR A 227 -12.84 -5.72 12.99
CA THR A 227 -14.14 -6.19 13.49
C THR A 227 -14.65 -7.37 12.68
N TRP A 228 -14.60 -7.27 11.35
CA TRP A 228 -14.98 -8.34 10.43
C TRP A 228 -14.14 -9.61 10.64
N LEU A 229 -12.82 -9.48 10.79
CA LEU A 229 -11.93 -10.61 11.09
C LEU A 229 -12.25 -11.30 12.42
N GLU A 230 -12.42 -10.53 13.50
CA GLU A 230 -12.68 -11.09 14.82
C GLU A 230 -14.07 -11.75 14.91
N GLN A 231 -15.06 -11.21 14.21
CA GLN A 231 -16.39 -11.82 14.07
C GLN A 231 -16.36 -13.09 13.22
N ALA A 232 -15.57 -13.14 12.14
CA ALA A 232 -15.40 -14.35 11.33
C ALA A 232 -14.76 -15.49 12.15
N ARG A 233 -13.78 -15.16 13.00
CA ARG A 233 -13.10 -16.10 13.89
C ARG A 233 -13.99 -16.59 15.04
N ASP A 234 -14.84 -15.72 15.57
CA ASP A 234 -15.73 -16.02 16.70
C ASP A 234 -17.10 -15.33 16.52
N PRO A 235 -18.05 -15.97 15.79
CA PRO A 235 -19.36 -15.35 15.48
C PRO A 235 -20.23 -15.04 16.70
N GLY A 236 -19.93 -15.64 17.87
CA GLY A 236 -20.64 -15.37 19.12
C GLY A 236 -20.11 -14.16 19.89
N LEU A 237 -18.95 -13.61 19.47
CA LEU A 237 -18.27 -12.52 20.14
C LEU A 237 -18.99 -11.18 19.88
N GLY A 238 -19.32 -10.47 20.96
CA GLY A 238 -20.02 -9.19 20.87
C GLY A 238 -19.63 -8.20 21.96
N GLY A 239 -20.24 -7.02 21.91
CA GLY A 239 -20.15 -6.02 22.96
C GLY A 239 -18.71 -5.56 23.27
N THR A 240 -18.36 -5.53 24.55
CA THR A 240 -17.06 -5.04 25.03
C THR A 240 -15.90 -5.97 24.67
N ASP A 241 -16.12 -7.29 24.67
CA ASP A 241 -15.07 -8.27 24.41
C ASP A 241 -14.59 -8.20 22.96
N LEU A 242 -15.52 -8.05 22.00
CA LEU A 242 -15.19 -7.79 20.60
C LEU A 242 -14.34 -6.53 20.45
N ARG A 243 -14.74 -5.41 21.08
CA ARG A 243 -13.98 -4.16 21.01
C ARG A 243 -12.56 -4.29 21.58
N ASN A 244 -12.40 -5.06 22.66
CA ASN A 244 -11.08 -5.29 23.27
C ASN A 244 -10.20 -6.16 22.37
N ARG A 245 -10.75 -7.23 21.77
CA ARG A 245 -10.03 -8.08 20.81
C ARG A 245 -9.63 -7.30 19.56
N VAL A 246 -10.53 -6.50 19.00
CA VAL A 246 -10.25 -5.62 17.84
C VAL A 246 -9.10 -4.66 18.14
N ARG A 247 -9.14 -3.97 19.29
CA ARG A 247 -8.04 -3.06 19.68
C ARG A 247 -6.71 -3.79 19.85
N ALA A 248 -6.72 -4.95 20.48
CA ALA A 248 -5.51 -5.75 20.65
C ALA A 248 -4.96 -6.25 19.31
N ALA A 249 -5.84 -6.66 18.38
CA ALA A 249 -5.48 -7.10 17.05
C ALA A 249 -4.86 -5.97 16.21
N ILE A 250 -5.45 -4.76 16.24
CA ILE A 250 -4.88 -3.57 15.58
C ILE A 250 -3.49 -3.26 16.14
N VAL A 251 -3.31 -3.28 17.47
CA VAL A 251 -1.99 -3.02 18.10
C VAL A 251 -0.95 -4.07 17.70
N ALA A 252 -1.38 -5.31 17.45
CA ALA A 252 -0.52 -6.41 17.04
C ALA A 252 -0.26 -6.44 15.52
N ASP A 253 -0.99 -5.67 14.72
CA ASP A 253 -0.85 -5.65 13.27
C ASP A 253 0.54 -5.12 12.87
N GLU A 254 1.24 -5.89 12.05
CA GLU A 254 2.60 -5.61 11.60
C GLU A 254 2.65 -5.05 10.18
N GLU A 255 1.50 -4.79 9.58
CA GLU A 255 1.38 -4.28 8.22
C GLU A 255 0.97 -2.80 8.18
N LEU A 256 1.58 -2.01 7.29
CA LEU A 256 1.15 -0.64 7.05
C LEU A 256 -0.25 -0.60 6.42
N SER A 257 -1.10 0.30 6.93
CA SER A 257 -2.31 0.76 6.25
C SER A 257 -2.39 2.28 6.29
N PHE A 258 -2.97 2.91 5.26
CA PHE A 258 -3.05 4.36 5.18
C PHE A 258 -4.25 4.83 4.37
N SER A 259 -4.75 6.03 4.69
CA SER A 259 -5.83 6.67 3.96
C SER A 259 -5.26 7.46 2.78
N PRO A 260 -6.08 7.77 1.75
CA PRO A 260 -5.63 8.59 0.62
C PRO A 260 -4.99 9.93 1.04
N ARG A 261 -5.43 10.49 2.17
CA ARG A 261 -4.89 11.73 2.75
C ARG A 261 -3.43 11.64 3.13
N ALA A 262 -2.97 10.46 3.59
CA ALA A 262 -1.63 10.26 4.13
C ALA A 262 -0.51 10.55 3.13
N VAL A 263 -0.80 10.47 1.81
CA VAL A 263 0.18 10.75 0.76
C VAL A 263 0.10 12.19 0.24
N ALA A 264 -0.92 12.98 0.59
CA ALA A 264 -1.12 14.31 0.01
C ALA A 264 0.09 15.24 0.20
N ALA A 265 0.73 15.20 1.38
CA ALA A 265 1.90 16.02 1.66
C ALA A 265 3.10 15.71 0.74
N VAL A 266 3.38 14.43 0.47
CA VAL A 266 4.49 14.06 -0.44
C VAL A 266 4.16 14.39 -1.89
N LEU A 267 2.89 14.26 -2.30
CA LEU A 267 2.46 14.64 -3.65
C LEU A 267 2.56 16.16 -3.87
N ALA A 268 2.17 16.97 -2.88
CA ALA A 268 2.23 18.42 -2.94
C ALA A 268 3.65 18.99 -2.89
N ALA A 269 4.61 18.24 -2.33
CA ALA A 269 6.01 18.67 -2.23
C ALA A 269 6.79 18.54 -3.55
N GLY A 270 6.25 17.86 -4.57
CA GLY A 270 6.90 17.66 -5.85
C GLY A 270 6.81 18.86 -6.80
N ASP A 271 7.80 19.02 -7.67
CA ASP A 271 7.85 20.12 -8.66
C ASP A 271 6.87 19.95 -9.84
N ARG A 272 6.33 18.75 -10.03
CA ARG A 272 5.41 18.42 -11.13
C ARG A 272 3.99 18.28 -10.60
N PRO A 273 2.99 18.79 -11.35
CA PRO A 273 1.60 18.63 -10.95
C PRO A 273 1.22 17.15 -10.96
N VAL A 274 0.46 16.74 -9.95
CA VAL A 274 -0.08 15.38 -9.80
C VAL A 274 -1.59 15.45 -9.75
N ARG A 275 -2.26 14.62 -10.56
CA ARG A 275 -3.68 14.28 -10.40
C ARG A 275 -3.82 12.87 -9.87
N VAL A 276 -4.90 12.62 -9.16
CA VAL A 276 -5.08 11.36 -8.43
C VAL A 276 -6.42 10.73 -8.78
N SER A 277 -6.47 9.42 -9.00
CA SER A 277 -7.73 8.65 -8.95
C SER A 277 -7.65 7.57 -7.88
N LEU A 278 -8.76 7.40 -7.16
CA LEU A 278 -8.94 6.42 -6.10
C LEU A 278 -9.83 5.29 -6.62
N HIS A 279 -9.25 4.17 -6.99
CA HIS A 279 -9.98 3.06 -7.59
C HIS A 279 -10.46 2.08 -6.52
N ALA A 280 -11.75 1.73 -6.58
CA ALA A 280 -12.31 0.67 -5.77
C ALA A 280 -11.84 -0.69 -6.30
N ARG A 281 -11.71 -1.69 -5.41
CA ARG A 281 -11.47 -3.07 -5.83
C ARG A 281 -12.78 -3.69 -6.31
N THR A 282 -12.79 -4.14 -7.57
CA THR A 282 -14.02 -4.53 -8.29
C THR A 282 -14.19 -6.04 -8.49
N MET A 283 -13.57 -6.84 -7.63
CA MET A 283 -13.68 -8.31 -7.69
C MET A 283 -15.08 -8.76 -7.26
N GLU A 284 -15.55 -9.89 -7.80
CA GLU A 284 -16.87 -10.46 -7.52
C GLU A 284 -16.98 -10.94 -6.07
N GLN A 285 -15.94 -11.63 -5.59
CA GLN A 285 -15.97 -12.23 -4.28
C GLN A 285 -15.85 -11.20 -3.17
N ASP A 286 -16.62 -11.43 -2.13
CA ASP A 286 -16.67 -10.62 -0.95
C ASP A 286 -15.57 -11.02 0.06
N THR A 287 -14.36 -10.49 -0.16
CA THR A 287 -13.17 -10.79 0.64
C THR A 287 -12.56 -9.52 1.23
N GLU A 288 -11.59 -9.67 2.12
CA GLU A 288 -10.84 -8.53 2.64
C GLU A 288 -10.13 -7.72 1.55
N LEU A 289 -9.69 -8.38 0.47
CA LEU A 289 -9.03 -7.75 -0.67
C LEU A 289 -10.01 -6.86 -1.45
N THR A 290 -11.30 -7.21 -1.48
CA THR A 290 -12.33 -6.42 -2.16
C THR A 290 -12.89 -5.32 -1.25
N ARG A 291 -13.08 -5.62 0.04
CA ARG A 291 -13.73 -4.72 1.01
C ARG A 291 -12.85 -3.58 1.49
N TYR A 292 -11.60 -3.89 1.81
CA TYR A 292 -10.75 -3.05 2.67
C TYR A 292 -9.47 -2.59 1.98
N ARG A 293 -9.36 -2.83 0.67
CA ARG A 293 -8.25 -2.37 -0.15
C ARG A 293 -8.71 -1.43 -1.26
N TYR A 294 -7.77 -0.63 -1.75
CA TYR A 294 -7.99 0.30 -2.86
C TYR A 294 -6.71 0.48 -3.68
N ASP A 295 -6.84 1.06 -4.87
CA ASP A 295 -5.69 1.43 -5.69
C ASP A 295 -5.64 2.95 -5.88
N LEU A 296 -4.42 3.48 -5.89
CA LEU A 296 -4.11 4.88 -6.13
C LEU A 296 -3.38 5.00 -7.47
N VAL A 297 -3.90 5.79 -8.40
CA VAL A 297 -3.20 6.13 -9.65
C VAL A 297 -2.84 7.61 -9.63
N LEU A 298 -1.54 7.88 -9.69
CA LEU A 298 -0.96 9.21 -9.71
C LEU A 298 -0.56 9.56 -11.14
N HIS A 299 -1.20 10.57 -11.73
CA HIS A 299 -0.89 11.07 -13.06
C HIS A 299 0.05 12.27 -12.95
N VAL A 300 1.26 12.16 -13.50
CA VAL A 300 2.36 13.09 -13.23
C VAL A 300 2.65 13.97 -14.44
N GLY A 301 2.81 15.28 -14.22
CA GLY A 301 3.31 16.20 -15.25
C GLY A 301 2.23 16.93 -16.05
N ALA A 302 2.63 17.76 -17.02
CA ALA A 302 1.72 18.70 -17.71
C ALA A 302 0.57 18.02 -18.50
N GLY A 303 0.72 16.74 -18.84
CA GLY A 303 -0.34 15.95 -19.46
C GLY A 303 -1.52 15.65 -18.52
N SER A 304 -1.30 15.65 -17.20
CA SER A 304 -2.31 15.33 -16.19
C SER A 304 -3.27 16.49 -15.89
N SER A 305 -2.92 17.73 -16.26
CA SER A 305 -3.74 18.92 -15.98
C SER A 305 -4.95 19.09 -16.92
N LYS A 306 -5.16 18.17 -17.87
CA LYS A 306 -6.09 18.34 -19.00
C LYS A 306 -7.58 18.05 -18.71
N VAL A 307 -8.00 17.88 -17.46
CA VAL A 307 -9.44 17.96 -17.13
C VAL A 307 -9.82 19.45 -17.09
N SER A 308 -10.04 20.01 -18.27
CA SER A 308 -10.37 21.44 -18.46
C SER A 308 -11.87 21.71 -18.47
N ALA A 309 -12.70 20.68 -18.63
CA ALA A 309 -14.15 20.81 -18.65
C ALA A 309 -14.71 20.70 -17.21
N PRO A 310 -15.69 21.54 -16.83
CA PRO A 310 -16.38 21.38 -15.56
C PRO A 310 -17.05 20.00 -15.50
N VAL A 311 -16.72 19.23 -14.46
CA VAL A 311 -17.30 17.90 -14.23
C VAL A 311 -18.71 18.06 -13.68
N ARG A 312 -19.66 17.39 -14.32
CA ARG A 312 -21.05 17.34 -13.87
C ARG A 312 -21.23 16.21 -12.86
N THR A 313 -21.37 16.58 -11.59
CA THR A 313 -21.63 15.62 -10.52
C THR A 313 -23.13 15.37 -10.35
N ILE A 314 -23.54 14.10 -10.38
CA ILE A 314 -24.91 13.65 -10.21
C ILE A 314 -24.99 12.77 -8.95
N PRO A 315 -25.85 13.08 -7.97
CA PRO A 315 -26.00 12.23 -6.79
C PRO A 315 -26.67 10.90 -7.17
N TRP A 316 -26.23 9.82 -6.54
CA TRP A 316 -26.81 8.49 -6.70
C TRP A 316 -28.29 8.44 -6.31
N SER A 317 -29.07 7.68 -7.09
CA SER A 317 -30.44 7.32 -6.78
C SER A 317 -30.76 5.94 -7.37
N GLU A 318 -31.81 5.29 -6.87
CA GLU A 318 -32.25 3.99 -7.36
C GLU A 318 -32.61 4.02 -8.85
N GLN A 319 -33.31 5.07 -9.29
CA GLN A 319 -33.67 5.27 -10.69
C GLN A 319 -32.43 5.47 -11.58
N LEU A 320 -31.43 6.20 -11.07
CA LEU A 320 -30.17 6.38 -11.78
C LEU A 320 -29.41 5.05 -11.87
N GLY A 321 -29.45 4.21 -10.84
CA GLY A 321 -28.81 2.89 -10.87
C GLY A 321 -29.33 1.99 -11.99
N ALA A 322 -30.65 1.94 -12.17
CA ALA A 322 -31.26 1.18 -13.27
C ALA A 322 -30.89 1.73 -14.67
N ALA A 323 -30.61 3.04 -14.77
CA ALA A 323 -30.28 3.71 -16.02
C ALA A 323 -28.77 4.01 -16.20
N LEU A 324 -27.91 3.57 -15.27
CA LEU A 324 -26.54 4.08 -15.11
C LEU A 324 -25.75 4.06 -16.42
N ALA A 325 -25.69 2.91 -17.10
CA ALA A 325 -24.96 2.78 -18.35
C ALA A 325 -25.52 3.66 -19.47
N GLY A 326 -26.84 3.90 -19.49
CA GLY A 326 -27.50 4.80 -20.44
C GLY A 326 -27.15 6.26 -20.17
N THR A 327 -27.17 6.67 -18.90
CA THR A 327 -26.78 8.02 -18.47
C THR A 327 -25.31 8.29 -18.78
N LEU A 328 -24.41 7.35 -18.47
CA LEU A 328 -22.98 7.51 -18.72
C LEU A 328 -22.63 7.41 -20.21
N ARG A 329 -23.38 6.67 -21.04
CA ARG A 329 -23.21 6.68 -22.50
C ARG A 329 -23.46 8.05 -23.14
N ALA A 330 -24.29 8.88 -22.52
CA ALA A 330 -24.51 10.24 -22.98
C ALA A 330 -23.37 11.19 -22.56
N ALA A 331 -22.49 10.77 -21.62
CA ALA A 331 -21.32 11.55 -21.24
C ALA A 331 -20.30 11.59 -22.39
N SER A 332 -19.58 12.70 -22.49
CA SER A 332 -18.50 12.87 -23.45
C SER A 332 -17.28 13.48 -22.78
N ALA A 333 -16.14 13.52 -23.47
CA ALA A 333 -14.94 14.19 -22.94
C ALA A 333 -15.15 15.68 -22.65
N ASP A 334 -16.10 16.33 -23.34
CA ASP A 334 -16.43 17.75 -23.17
C ASP A 334 -17.52 17.99 -22.10
N GLU A 335 -18.25 16.94 -21.69
CA GLU A 335 -19.21 16.95 -20.58
C GLU A 335 -18.99 15.70 -19.70
N PRO A 336 -17.88 15.66 -18.94
CA PRO A 336 -17.58 14.55 -18.05
C PRO A 336 -18.62 14.46 -16.93
N ILE A 337 -19.09 13.24 -16.63
CA ILE A 337 -20.06 12.97 -15.58
C ILE A 337 -19.41 12.16 -14.47
N VAL A 338 -19.68 12.54 -13.22
CA VAL A 338 -19.40 11.74 -12.03
C VAL A 338 -20.70 11.45 -11.31
N VAL A 339 -21.03 10.18 -11.17
CA VAL A 339 -22.11 9.74 -10.28
C VAL A 339 -21.50 9.46 -8.91
N SER A 340 -21.89 10.22 -7.89
CA SER A 340 -21.28 10.17 -6.55
C SER A 340 -22.27 9.72 -5.47
N GLY A 341 -21.75 9.36 -4.29
CA GLY A 341 -22.55 8.98 -3.13
C GLY A 341 -23.24 7.62 -3.28
N ILE A 342 -22.66 6.70 -4.05
CA ILE A 342 -23.20 5.35 -4.25
C ILE A 342 -22.84 4.51 -3.02
N PRO A 343 -23.79 4.03 -2.21
CA PRO A 343 -23.44 3.22 -1.05
C PRO A 343 -22.78 1.90 -1.47
N ASN A 344 -21.59 1.61 -0.95
CA ASN A 344 -20.91 0.34 -1.21
C ASN A 344 -21.66 -0.79 -0.49
N ALA A 345 -22.27 -1.72 -1.23
CA ALA A 345 -23.02 -2.85 -0.65
C ALA A 345 -22.15 -3.81 0.17
N LEU A 346 -20.83 -3.77 0.01
CA LEU A 346 -19.92 -4.53 0.85
C LEU A 346 -19.77 -3.90 2.26
N LEU A 347 -20.04 -2.60 2.41
CA LEU A 347 -19.81 -1.86 3.65
C LEU A 347 -21.08 -1.21 4.23
N ASN A 348 -22.19 -1.24 3.49
CA ASN A 348 -23.48 -0.67 3.88
C ASN A 348 -24.61 -1.63 3.56
N ASP A 349 -25.54 -1.76 4.51
CA ASP A 349 -26.79 -2.50 4.33
C ASP A 349 -27.94 -1.52 4.11
N VAL A 350 -27.99 -0.92 2.92
CA VAL A 350 -29.08 -0.03 2.50
C VAL A 350 -29.63 -0.48 1.14
N PRO A 351 -30.94 -0.33 0.86
CA PRO A 351 -31.55 -0.87 -0.37
C PRO A 351 -30.96 -0.34 -1.68
N THR A 352 -30.38 0.86 -1.66
CA THR A 352 -29.77 1.50 -2.84
C THR A 352 -28.29 1.16 -3.00
N ALA A 353 -27.72 0.32 -2.13
CA ALA A 353 -26.30 -0.04 -2.19
C ALA A 353 -25.99 -0.94 -3.38
N VAL A 354 -24.80 -0.77 -3.96
CA VAL A 354 -24.33 -1.57 -5.10
C VAL A 354 -22.89 -2.02 -4.85
N THR A 355 -22.52 -3.22 -5.31
CA THR A 355 -21.14 -3.69 -5.22
C THR A 355 -20.25 -3.01 -6.27
N PRO A 356 -18.96 -2.77 -5.98
CA PRO A 356 -18.02 -2.28 -6.99
C PRO A 356 -17.97 -3.16 -8.25
N HIS A 357 -18.08 -4.49 -8.07
CA HIS A 357 -18.16 -5.44 -9.18
C HIS A 357 -19.37 -5.21 -10.09
N ALA A 358 -20.56 -5.02 -9.52
CA ALA A 358 -21.77 -4.77 -10.30
C ALA A 358 -21.66 -3.45 -11.08
N LEU A 359 -21.07 -2.40 -10.48
CA LEU A 359 -20.78 -1.15 -11.18
C LEU A 359 -19.81 -1.36 -12.34
N ARG A 360 -18.69 -2.07 -12.11
CA ARG A 360 -17.72 -2.41 -13.17
C ARG A 360 -18.41 -3.13 -14.32
N HIS A 361 -19.23 -4.14 -14.02
CA HIS A 361 -19.95 -4.90 -15.03
C HIS A 361 -20.93 -4.04 -15.83
N ALA A 362 -21.60 -3.08 -15.18
CA ALA A 362 -22.55 -2.17 -15.81
C ALA A 362 -21.87 -1.18 -16.78
N VAL A 363 -20.63 -0.78 -16.52
CA VAL A 363 -19.90 0.23 -17.32
C VAL A 363 -18.76 -0.33 -18.16
N ARG A 364 -18.58 -1.64 -18.24
CA ARG A 364 -17.42 -2.30 -18.88
C ARG A 364 -17.17 -1.95 -20.35
N GLU A 365 -18.21 -1.51 -21.08
CA GLU A 365 -18.12 -1.13 -22.50
C GLU A 365 -17.88 0.38 -22.68
N LEU A 366 -17.70 1.12 -21.59
CA LEU A 366 -17.53 2.57 -21.57
C LEU A 366 -16.11 2.92 -21.13
N ASP A 367 -15.63 4.09 -21.56
CA ASP A 367 -14.53 4.76 -20.89
C ASP A 367 -15.04 5.25 -19.54
N ALA A 368 -14.94 4.41 -18.50
CA ALA A 368 -15.43 4.73 -17.17
C ALA A 368 -14.57 4.08 -16.08
N ALA A 369 -14.56 4.69 -14.90
CA ALA A 369 -13.88 4.15 -13.73
C ALA A 369 -14.84 4.04 -12.54
N VAL A 370 -14.74 2.93 -11.81
CA VAL A 370 -15.37 2.77 -10.49
C VAL A 370 -14.37 3.22 -9.44
N LEU A 371 -14.75 4.24 -8.69
CA LEU A 371 -13.89 4.98 -7.78
C LEU A 371 -14.42 4.88 -6.34
N LEU A 372 -13.54 5.14 -5.39
CA LEU A 372 -13.93 5.44 -4.01
C LEU A 372 -14.22 6.94 -3.87
N ASP A 373 -15.16 7.26 -2.98
CA ASP A 373 -15.29 8.63 -2.52
C ASP A 373 -14.06 9.00 -1.66
N PRO A 374 -13.44 10.19 -1.88
CA PRO A 374 -12.23 10.59 -1.17
C PRO A 374 -12.46 10.90 0.32
N GLU A 375 -13.69 11.23 0.74
CA GLU A 375 -14.01 11.55 2.13
C GLU A 375 -14.62 10.36 2.88
N ASP A 376 -15.34 9.45 2.20
CA ASP A 376 -15.93 8.26 2.82
C ASP A 376 -15.72 6.98 1.98
N PRO A 377 -14.79 6.08 2.35
CA PRO A 377 -14.52 4.85 1.58
C PRO A 377 -15.67 3.84 1.62
N ARG A 378 -16.73 4.09 2.39
CA ARG A 378 -17.98 3.31 2.33
C ARG A 378 -18.86 3.73 1.16
N LEU A 379 -18.52 4.81 0.47
CA LEU A 379 -19.20 5.30 -0.72
C LEU A 379 -18.32 5.10 -1.96
N LEU A 380 -19.00 4.84 -3.07
CA LEU A 380 -18.41 4.69 -4.39
C LEU A 380 -18.82 5.87 -5.27
N ALA A 381 -18.04 6.07 -6.32
CA ALA A 381 -18.38 6.93 -7.43
C ALA A 381 -18.13 6.22 -8.77
N VAL A 382 -18.76 6.69 -9.82
CA VAL A 382 -18.47 6.26 -11.20
C VAL A 382 -18.26 7.49 -12.06
N ALA A 383 -17.09 7.58 -12.70
CA ALA A 383 -16.73 8.66 -13.61
C ALA A 383 -16.76 8.18 -15.06
N ALA A 384 -17.31 8.98 -15.98
CA ALA A 384 -17.25 8.77 -17.43
C ALA A 384 -17.04 10.11 -18.17
N PRO A 385 -15.96 10.29 -18.97
CA PRO A 385 -14.82 9.39 -19.11
C PRO A 385 -14.11 9.11 -17.78
N ALA A 386 -13.28 8.07 -17.69
CA ALA A 386 -12.55 7.74 -16.47
C ALA A 386 -11.74 8.95 -15.93
N ALA A 387 -11.19 9.75 -16.83
CA ALA A 387 -10.45 10.98 -16.51
C ALA A 387 -11.29 12.06 -15.79
N GLY A 388 -12.63 12.00 -15.87
CA GLY A 388 -13.52 12.93 -15.16
C GLY A 388 -13.50 12.74 -13.64
N GLY A 389 -12.98 11.61 -13.15
CA GLY A 389 -12.86 11.32 -11.71
C GLY A 389 -11.48 11.66 -11.13
N LEU A 390 -10.64 12.39 -11.86
CA LEU A 390 -9.34 12.82 -11.38
C LEU A 390 -9.48 13.95 -10.35
N LEU A 391 -8.87 13.74 -9.19
CA LEU A 391 -8.79 14.65 -8.06
C LEU A 391 -7.51 15.49 -8.13
N THR A 392 -7.58 16.71 -7.60
CA THR A 392 -6.40 17.48 -7.18
C THR A 392 -5.77 16.83 -5.94
N VAL A 393 -4.55 17.24 -5.57
CA VAL A 393 -3.96 16.82 -4.29
C VAL A 393 -4.72 17.46 -3.11
N GLU A 394 -5.25 18.66 -3.30
CA GLU A 394 -6.07 19.37 -2.31
C GLU A 394 -7.39 18.64 -2.02
N ASP A 395 -8.03 18.05 -3.04
CA ASP A 395 -9.26 17.27 -2.91
C ASP A 395 -9.05 16.02 -2.04
N LEU A 396 -7.84 15.44 -2.03
CA LEU A 396 -7.53 14.32 -1.13
C LEU A 396 -7.60 14.73 0.33
N VAL A 397 -7.09 15.92 0.68
CA VAL A 397 -7.10 16.42 2.06
C VAL A 397 -8.53 16.67 2.53
N GLY A 398 -9.42 17.03 1.60
CA GLY A 398 -10.85 17.24 1.86
C GLY A 398 -11.13 18.35 2.88
N SER A 399 -12.41 18.52 3.20
CA SER A 399 -12.87 19.45 4.26
C SER A 399 -13.57 18.71 5.41
N GLY A 400 -13.94 17.45 5.19
CA GLY A 400 -14.59 16.58 6.16
C GLY A 400 -13.67 16.03 7.26
N SER A 401 -14.32 15.55 8.33
CA SER A 401 -13.68 14.79 9.40
C SER A 401 -13.30 13.40 8.92
N GLN A 402 -12.05 13.00 9.17
CA GLN A 402 -11.58 11.65 8.85
C GLN A 402 -12.34 10.58 9.66
N ILE A 403 -12.69 9.45 9.03
CA ILE A 403 -13.45 8.36 9.65
C ILE A 403 -12.59 7.51 10.57
N GLY A 404 -11.34 7.22 10.19
CA GLY A 404 -10.40 6.47 11.00
C GLY A 404 -9.05 7.19 11.11
N PRO A 405 -7.99 6.48 11.54
CA PRO A 405 -6.66 7.05 11.60
C PRO A 405 -6.09 7.30 10.21
N GLU A 406 -5.22 8.31 10.06
CA GLU A 406 -4.46 8.57 8.83
C GLU A 406 -3.62 7.37 8.39
N ALA A 407 -3.03 6.65 9.35
CA ALA A 407 -2.34 5.40 9.11
C ALA A 407 -2.28 4.52 10.35
N HIS A 408 -2.01 3.23 10.13
CA HIS A 408 -1.46 2.32 11.13
C HIS A 408 -0.03 1.96 10.71
N GLU A 409 0.95 2.30 11.56
CA GLU A 409 2.37 2.17 11.24
C GLU A 409 3.05 1.08 12.08
N PRO A 410 3.66 0.06 11.46
CA PRO A 410 4.19 -1.09 12.19
C PRO A 410 5.54 -0.84 12.89
N LEU A 411 6.32 0.16 12.46
CA LEU A 411 7.68 0.39 12.99
C LEU A 411 7.69 0.65 14.50
N ALA A 412 6.74 1.42 15.02
CA ALA A 412 6.69 1.69 16.46
C ALA A 412 6.49 0.40 17.28
N GLY A 413 5.60 -0.49 16.81
CA GLY A 413 5.39 -1.81 17.38
C GLY A 413 6.65 -2.68 17.32
N PHE A 414 7.33 -2.69 16.17
CA PHE A 414 8.58 -3.39 15.98
C PHE A 414 9.67 -2.89 16.94
N VAL A 415 9.90 -1.58 17.02
CA VAL A 415 10.93 -0.97 17.90
C VAL A 415 10.66 -1.29 19.37
N ARG A 416 9.40 -1.25 19.81
CA ARG A 416 9.00 -1.62 21.18
C ARG A 416 9.38 -3.05 21.55
N ARG A 417 9.35 -3.99 20.60
CA ARG A 417 9.78 -5.38 20.81
C ARG A 417 11.30 -5.53 20.67
N ARG A 418 11.87 -4.96 19.62
CA ARG A 418 13.23 -5.21 19.17
C ARG A 418 14.31 -4.46 19.95
N LEU A 419 14.13 -3.17 20.23
CA LEU A 419 15.16 -2.38 20.92
C LEU A 419 15.50 -2.95 22.31
N PRO A 420 14.54 -3.40 23.14
CA PRO A 420 14.85 -4.10 24.39
C PRO A 420 15.66 -5.39 24.24
N GLU A 421 15.53 -6.14 23.14
CA GLU A 421 16.36 -7.32 22.86
C GLU A 421 17.81 -6.92 22.60
N VAL A 422 18.00 -5.97 21.69
CA VAL A 422 19.31 -5.44 21.29
C VAL A 422 20.05 -4.89 22.50
N LEU A 423 19.38 -4.12 23.35
CA LEU A 423 19.98 -3.53 24.54
C LEU A 423 20.32 -4.57 25.61
N ARG A 424 19.52 -5.64 25.75
CA ARG A 424 19.86 -6.76 26.65
C ARG A 424 21.11 -7.49 26.16
N ASP A 425 21.24 -7.70 24.86
CA ASP A 425 22.45 -8.33 24.27
C ASP A 425 23.68 -7.44 24.38
N HIS A 426 23.51 -6.13 24.17
CA HIS A 426 24.56 -5.15 24.44
C HIS A 426 25.02 -5.21 25.90
N LEU A 427 24.09 -5.21 26.86
CA LEU A 427 24.41 -5.29 28.29
C LEU A 427 25.11 -6.61 28.67
N ARG A 428 24.69 -7.75 28.11
CA ARG A 428 25.34 -9.05 28.33
C ARG A 428 26.80 -9.03 27.88
N ARG A 429 27.11 -8.35 26.78
CA ARG A 429 28.48 -8.19 26.27
C ARG A 429 29.32 -7.24 27.11
N GLN A 430 28.75 -6.11 27.53
CA GLN A 430 29.47 -5.08 28.28
C GLN A 430 29.60 -5.36 29.79
N ALA A 431 28.68 -6.13 30.37
CA ALA A 431 28.69 -6.51 31.78
C ALA A 431 28.32 -7.99 31.97
N PRO A 432 29.19 -8.94 31.57
CA PRO A 432 28.93 -10.37 31.72
C PRO A 432 28.60 -10.78 33.15
N GLY A 433 27.66 -11.71 33.32
CA GLY A 433 27.23 -12.22 34.63
C GLY A 433 26.20 -11.34 35.38
N THR A 434 25.88 -10.15 34.87
CA THR A 434 24.78 -9.34 35.41
C THR A 434 23.43 -9.73 34.80
N ARG A 435 22.38 -9.82 35.64
CA ARG A 435 21.02 -10.01 35.16
C ARG A 435 20.55 -8.69 34.52
N PRO A 436 20.21 -8.65 33.23
CA PRO A 436 19.76 -7.41 32.61
C PRO A 436 18.41 -6.98 33.20
N PRO A 437 18.22 -5.67 33.46
CA PRO A 437 16.94 -5.15 33.95
C PRO A 437 15.86 -5.28 32.86
N ARG A 438 14.60 -5.12 33.26
CA ARG A 438 13.51 -4.92 32.30
C ARG A 438 13.74 -3.59 31.56
N ILE A 439 13.69 -3.63 30.23
CA ILE A 439 13.82 -2.45 29.37
C ILE A 439 12.47 -2.22 28.70
N VAL A 440 12.00 -0.97 28.69
CA VAL A 440 10.73 -0.54 28.09
C VAL A 440 11.01 0.64 27.17
N VAL A 441 10.46 0.64 25.96
CA VAL A 441 10.55 1.79 25.06
C VAL A 441 9.43 2.77 25.41
N ALA A 442 9.76 4.06 25.56
CA ALA A 442 8.77 5.11 25.83
C ALA A 442 7.87 5.32 24.61
N ASP A 443 6.59 5.60 24.84
CA ASP A 443 5.69 6.08 23.80
C ASP A 443 5.80 7.61 23.69
N ASP A 444 5.85 8.15 22.47
CA ASP A 444 5.88 9.60 22.23
C ASP A 444 4.63 10.34 22.76
N SER A 445 3.57 9.61 23.15
CA SER A 445 2.36 10.16 23.77
C SER A 445 2.51 10.55 25.24
N ASP A 446 3.53 10.05 25.96
CA ASP A 446 3.72 10.35 27.38
C ASP A 446 4.25 11.79 27.64
N ASP A 447 4.73 12.49 26.61
CA ASP A 447 5.33 13.83 26.72
C ASP A 447 4.33 15.00 26.54
N ARG A 448 3.06 14.74 26.19
CA ARG A 448 2.01 15.79 26.10
C ARG A 448 1.32 16.10 27.44
N GLY A 449 1.78 15.50 28.53
CA GLY A 449 1.13 15.56 29.83
C GLY A 449 2.03 16.05 30.97
N THR A 450 3.03 16.90 30.73
CA THR A 450 3.69 17.69 31.79
C THR A 450 4.54 18.81 31.19
N ARG A 451 3.90 19.93 30.80
CA ARG A 451 4.54 21.25 30.79
C ARG A 451 3.55 22.30 31.25
#